data_AF-A0A950GUZ8-F1
#
_entry.id   AF-A0A950GUZ8-F1
#
_cell.length_a   1.000
_cell.length_b   1.000
_cell.length_c   1.000
_cell.angle_alpha   90.00
_cell.angle_beta   90.00
_cell.angle_gamma   90.00
#
_symmetry.space_group_name_H-M   'P 1'
#
loop_
_entity.id
_entity.type
_entity.pdbx_description
1 polymer ?
#
loop_
_entity_poly.entity_id
_entity_poly.type
_entity_poly.pdbx_seq_one_letter_code
_entity_poly.pdbx_strand_id
1 'polypeptide(L)'
;MDDPRVQRWAASGAMALTGLPDAPLGPPGGLIDGIERLARPFGDLDALALLGERAAHMGLWRRGTTSCGGSCRLFVGAGAHLAVSLARDEDFEAVPAWLELDSTPANAPAVWTAVADAVATRDPDELVD
;
A
#
# COMPACT_ATOMS: atom_id res chain seq x y z
N MET A 1 11.56 -21.89 9.79
CA MET A 1 10.95 -21.08 8.71
C MET A 1 11.74 -21.43 7.47
N ASP A 2 11.33 -22.53 6.84
CA ASP A 2 12.20 -23.31 5.95
C ASP A 2 11.78 -23.13 4.48
N ASP A 3 10.85 -22.21 4.21
CA ASP A 3 10.49 -21.85 2.85
C ASP A 3 11.59 -20.94 2.25
N PRO A 4 12.31 -21.39 1.21
CA PRO A 4 13.38 -20.61 0.59
C PRO A 4 12.88 -19.27 0.04
N ARG A 5 11.60 -19.16 -0.34
CA ARG A 5 11.00 -17.91 -0.80
C ARG A 5 10.91 -16.88 0.32
N VAL A 6 10.58 -17.32 1.53
CA VAL A 6 10.52 -16.43 2.70
C VAL A 6 11.92 -15.96 3.10
N GLN A 7 12.92 -16.85 3.01
CA GLN A 7 14.32 -16.48 3.24
C GLN A 7 14.82 -15.49 2.18
N ARG A 8 14.50 -15.71 0.90
CA ARG A 8 14.84 -14.81 -0.19
C ARG A 8 14.19 -13.44 -0.03
N TRP A 9 12.92 -13.39 0.38
CA TRP A 9 12.21 -12.16 0.70
C TRP A 9 12.85 -11.39 1.85
N ALA A 10 13.24 -12.08 2.93
CA ALA A 10 13.94 -11.46 4.05
C ALA A 10 15.32 -10.91 3.63
N ALA A 11 16.11 -11.70 2.92
CA ALA A 11 17.44 -11.31 2.45
C ALA A 11 17.42 -10.11 1.49
N SER A 12 16.36 -9.96 0.71
CA SER A 12 16.19 -8.80 -0.19
C SER A 12 15.89 -7.48 0.52
N GLY A 13 15.58 -7.51 1.83
CA GLY A 13 15.09 -6.34 2.56
C GLY A 13 13.59 -6.05 2.38
N ALA A 14 12.90 -6.72 1.45
CA ALA A 14 11.48 -6.51 1.21
C ALA A 14 10.59 -6.85 2.42
N MET A 15 11.02 -7.78 3.29
CA MET A 15 10.32 -8.10 4.54
C MET A 15 10.28 -6.92 5.54
N ALA A 16 11.20 -5.95 5.42
CA ALA A 16 11.14 -4.73 6.22
C ALA A 16 9.96 -3.81 5.81
N LEU A 17 9.45 -3.98 4.59
CA LEU A 17 8.43 -3.14 3.95
C LEU A 17 7.03 -3.75 4.01
N THR A 18 6.93 -5.06 4.23
CA THR A 18 5.66 -5.78 4.22
C THR A 18 5.23 -6.26 5.60
N GLY A 19 3.93 -6.13 5.88
CA GLY A 19 3.30 -6.58 7.10
C GLY A 19 2.86 -5.46 8.03
N LEU A 20 2.40 -5.86 9.21
CA LEU A 20 2.09 -4.92 10.29
C LEU A 20 3.40 -4.38 10.89
N PRO A 21 3.39 -3.19 11.52
CA PRO A 21 4.58 -2.62 12.16
C PRO A 21 5.38 -3.62 13.01
N ASP A 22 4.68 -4.46 13.76
CA ASP A 22 5.26 -5.45 14.68
C ASP A 22 5.22 -6.90 14.18
N ALA A 23 4.60 -7.16 13.02
CA ALA A 23 4.46 -8.51 12.46
C ALA A 23 4.79 -8.50 10.96
N PRO A 24 6.06 -8.78 10.57
CA PRO A 24 6.45 -8.80 9.18
C PRO A 24 5.74 -9.94 8.44
N LEU A 25 5.43 -9.71 7.16
CA LEU A 25 4.85 -10.72 6.29
C LEU A 25 5.84 -11.14 5.22
N GLY A 26 5.80 -12.43 4.86
CA GLY A 26 6.52 -12.98 3.72
C GLY A 26 5.95 -12.50 2.37
N PRO A 27 6.53 -12.98 1.26
CA PRO A 27 6.08 -12.58 -0.07
C PRO A 27 4.66 -13.10 -0.34
N PRO A 28 3.81 -12.32 -1.02
CA PRO A 28 2.63 -12.86 -1.69
C PRO A 28 3.00 -14.00 -2.63
N GLY A 29 2.10 -14.98 -2.77
CA GLY A 29 2.32 -16.13 -3.64
C GLY A 29 2.65 -15.71 -5.08
N GLY A 30 3.70 -16.29 -5.66
CA GLY A 30 4.14 -16.04 -7.05
C GLY A 30 4.80 -14.67 -7.28
N LEU A 31 4.90 -13.79 -6.28
CA LEU A 31 5.49 -12.46 -6.48
C LEU A 31 6.99 -12.55 -6.79
N ILE A 32 7.73 -13.39 -6.06
CA ILE A 32 9.17 -13.62 -6.29
C ILE A 32 9.40 -14.10 -7.73
N ASP A 33 8.72 -15.18 -8.12
CA ASP A 33 8.82 -15.74 -9.47
C ASP A 33 8.43 -14.72 -10.55
N GLY A 34 7.43 -13.88 -10.26
CA GLY A 34 6.99 -12.80 -11.13
C GLY A 34 8.05 -11.73 -11.36
N ILE A 35 8.69 -11.26 -10.27
CA ILE A 35 9.77 -10.27 -10.32
C ILE A 35 10.99 -10.84 -11.05
N GLU A 36 11.40 -12.06 -10.71
CA GLU A 36 12.54 -12.74 -11.38
C GLU A 36 12.27 -12.92 -12.87
N ARG A 37 11.04 -13.27 -13.25
CA ARG A 37 10.63 -13.34 -14.66
C ARG A 37 10.76 -12.00 -15.37
N LEU A 38 10.30 -10.91 -14.74
CA LEU A 38 10.39 -9.56 -15.31
C LEU A 38 11.84 -9.07 -15.40
N ALA A 39 12.72 -9.56 -14.51
CA ALA A 39 14.12 -9.21 -14.47
C ALA A 39 14.97 -9.87 -15.57
N ARG A 40 14.50 -10.97 -16.18
CA ARG A 40 15.28 -11.76 -17.17
C ARG A 40 15.94 -10.94 -18.30
N PRO A 41 15.28 -9.93 -18.90
CA PRO A 41 15.92 -9.11 -19.95
C PRO A 41 17.12 -8.28 -19.46
N PHE A 42 17.28 -8.13 -18.15
CA PHE A 42 18.33 -7.32 -17.52
C PHE A 42 19.52 -8.14 -17.03
N GLY A 43 19.62 -9.43 -17.40
CA GLY A 43 20.76 -10.30 -17.07
C GLY A 43 20.79 -10.71 -15.60
N ASP A 44 21.96 -10.63 -14.97
CA ASP A 44 22.21 -11.08 -13.58
C ASP A 44 21.70 -10.09 -12.51
N LEU A 45 20.70 -9.28 -12.86
CA LEU A 45 20.15 -8.27 -11.98
C LEU A 45 19.42 -8.92 -10.79
N ASP A 46 19.85 -8.63 -9.56
CA ASP A 46 19.08 -8.96 -8.36
C ASP A 46 17.91 -7.98 -8.19
N ALA A 47 16.84 -8.21 -8.95
CA ALA A 47 15.67 -7.33 -8.95
C ALA A 47 14.96 -7.25 -7.59
N LEU A 48 15.02 -8.31 -6.77
CA LEU A 48 14.45 -8.27 -5.42
C LEU A 48 15.28 -7.39 -4.49
N ALA A 49 16.61 -7.53 -4.52
CA ALA A 49 17.49 -6.66 -3.73
C ALA A 49 17.33 -5.18 -4.12
N LEU A 50 17.21 -4.87 -5.42
CA LEU A 50 16.98 -3.50 -5.89
C LEU A 50 15.69 -2.86 -5.32
N LEU A 51 14.62 -3.64 -5.16
CA LEU A 51 13.39 -3.16 -4.52
C LEU A 51 13.66 -2.77 -3.06
N GLY A 52 14.43 -3.58 -2.34
CA GLY A 52 14.86 -3.29 -0.97
C GLY A 52 15.77 -2.06 -0.89
N GLU A 53 16.75 -1.94 -1.78
CA GLU A 53 17.69 -0.80 -1.84
C GLU A 53 16.95 0.52 -2.09
N ARG A 54 16.03 0.55 -3.06
CA ARG A 54 15.22 1.75 -3.33
C ARG A 54 14.42 2.16 -2.10
N ALA A 55 13.83 1.20 -1.40
CA ALA A 55 13.03 1.47 -0.23
C ALA A 55 13.88 1.96 0.95
N ALA A 56 15.07 1.39 1.15
CA ALA A 56 16.04 1.87 2.12
C ALA A 56 16.50 3.30 1.81
N HIS A 57 16.78 3.60 0.54
CA HIS A 57 17.14 4.96 0.09
C HIS A 57 16.03 5.99 0.37
N MET A 58 14.77 5.58 0.23
CA MET A 58 13.61 6.42 0.48
C MET A 58 13.17 6.44 1.96
N GLY A 59 13.87 5.74 2.87
CA GLY A 59 13.51 5.67 4.29
C GLY A 59 12.16 4.99 4.55
N LEU A 60 11.73 4.09 3.66
CA LEU A 60 10.44 3.44 3.73
C LEU A 60 10.44 2.28 4.73
N TRP A 61 9.29 2.05 5.36
CA TRP A 61 9.10 0.95 6.31
C TRP A 61 7.68 0.39 6.21
N ARG A 62 7.46 -0.83 6.70
CA ARG A 62 6.11 -1.42 6.80
C ARG A 62 5.19 -0.57 7.68
N ARG A 63 3.95 -0.35 7.23
CA ARG A 63 2.94 0.47 7.93
C ARG A 63 1.56 -0.21 8.00
N GLY A 64 1.51 -1.54 7.90
CA GLY A 64 0.27 -2.31 7.99
C GLY A 64 -0.69 -2.01 6.85
N THR A 65 -1.86 -1.46 7.16
CA THR A 65 -2.88 -1.08 6.17
C THR A 65 -2.55 0.23 5.45
N THR A 66 -1.45 0.89 5.78
CA THR A 66 -0.94 2.04 5.03
C THR A 66 0.23 1.60 4.16
N SER A 67 0.27 2.07 2.91
CA SER A 67 1.41 1.90 2.02
C SER A 67 2.68 2.46 2.67
N CYS A 68 3.85 1.93 2.33
CA CYS A 68 5.11 2.35 2.92
C CYS A 68 5.42 3.85 2.69
N GLY A 69 4.93 4.42 1.57
CA GLY A 69 5.00 5.86 1.26
C GLY A 69 3.92 6.72 1.94
N GLY A 70 2.92 6.13 2.59
CA GLY A 70 1.93 6.86 3.39
C GLY A 70 0.71 7.41 2.63
N SER A 71 0.75 7.48 1.30
CA SER A 71 -0.30 8.08 0.47
C SER A 71 -1.52 7.18 0.27
N CYS A 72 -1.33 5.87 0.27
CA CYS A 72 -2.42 4.90 0.13
C CYS A 72 -2.75 4.24 1.47
N ARG A 73 -4.05 4.12 1.77
CA ARG A 73 -4.58 3.39 2.93
C ARG A 73 -5.61 2.36 2.48
N LEU A 74 -5.56 1.20 3.11
CA LEU A 74 -6.52 0.11 2.95
C LEU A 74 -7.56 0.20 4.06
N PHE A 75 -8.81 0.32 3.65
CA PHE A 75 -9.99 0.34 4.51
C PHE A 75 -10.76 -0.97 4.38
N VAL A 76 -11.43 -1.35 5.46
CA VAL A 76 -12.34 -2.48 5.51
C VAL A 76 -13.71 -1.92 5.92
N GLY A 77 -14.71 -2.05 5.04
CA GLY A 77 -16.03 -1.46 5.24
C GLY A 77 -17.07 -2.12 4.35
N ALA A 78 -18.32 -2.17 4.82
CA ALA A 78 -19.47 -2.76 4.09
C ALA A 78 -19.22 -4.15 3.46
N GLY A 79 -18.33 -4.96 4.04
CA GLY A 79 -18.03 -6.31 3.55
C GLY A 79 -16.95 -6.39 2.46
N ALA A 80 -16.33 -5.28 2.06
CA ALA A 80 -15.22 -5.27 1.11
C ALA A 80 -13.97 -4.53 1.63
N HIS A 81 -12.90 -4.64 0.82
CA HIS A 81 -11.66 -3.90 1.02
C HIS A 81 -11.57 -2.79 -0.02
N LEU A 82 -11.37 -1.55 0.42
CA LEU A 82 -11.13 -0.41 -0.48
C LEU A 82 -9.75 0.19 -0.21
N ALA A 83 -8.94 0.31 -1.26
CA ALA A 83 -7.67 1.01 -1.20
C ALA A 83 -7.84 2.42 -1.76
N VAL A 84 -7.59 3.43 -0.92
CA VAL A 84 -7.70 4.84 -1.32
C VAL A 84 -6.32 5.45 -1.33
N SER A 85 -5.92 6.02 -2.46
CA SER A 85 -4.62 6.66 -2.66
C SER A 85 -4.77 8.15 -2.87
N LEU A 86 -4.34 8.94 -1.89
CA LEU A 86 -4.22 10.40 -1.98
C LEU A 86 -2.73 10.74 -2.02
N ALA A 87 -2.14 10.75 -3.21
CA ALA A 87 -0.71 10.88 -3.42
C ALA A 87 -0.27 12.32 -3.70
N ARG A 88 -1.22 13.20 -4.05
CA ARG A 88 -0.99 14.60 -4.37
C ARG A 88 -2.00 15.48 -3.65
N ASP A 89 -1.71 16.77 -3.54
CA ASP A 89 -2.60 17.73 -2.89
C ASP A 89 -3.95 17.80 -3.60
N GLU A 90 -3.98 17.70 -4.93
CA GLU A 90 -5.21 17.70 -5.72
C GLU A 90 -6.10 16.48 -5.42
N ASP A 91 -5.50 15.35 -5.02
CA ASP A 91 -6.26 14.18 -4.62
C ASP A 91 -7.06 14.47 -3.32
N PHE A 92 -6.48 15.25 -2.38
CA PHE A 92 -7.19 15.68 -1.17
C PHE A 92 -8.29 16.70 -1.48
N GLU A 93 -8.03 17.62 -2.41
CA GLU A 93 -9.00 18.63 -2.85
C GLU A 93 -10.22 18.01 -3.55
N ALA A 94 -10.05 16.85 -4.19
CA ALA A 94 -11.13 16.13 -4.85
C ALA A 94 -12.06 15.38 -3.88
N VAL A 95 -11.62 15.05 -2.66
CA VAL A 95 -12.39 14.23 -1.71
C VAL A 95 -13.77 14.80 -1.36
N PRO A 96 -13.95 16.10 -1.08
CA PRO A 96 -15.27 16.66 -0.80
C PRO A 96 -16.26 16.45 -1.95
N ALA A 97 -15.80 16.57 -3.20
CA ALA A 97 -16.65 16.33 -4.35
C ALA A 97 -16.96 14.83 -4.53
N TRP A 98 -15.94 13.97 -4.40
CA TRP A 98 -16.11 12.52 -4.48
C TRP A 98 -17.08 11.96 -3.44
N LEU A 99 -17.00 12.44 -2.20
CA LEU A 99 -17.84 11.98 -1.10
C LEU A 99 -19.13 12.82 -0.93
N GLU A 100 -19.39 13.75 -1.84
CA GLU A 100 -20.54 14.65 -1.82
C GLU A 100 -20.73 15.39 -0.48
N LEU A 101 -19.62 15.89 0.09
CA LEU A 101 -19.63 16.57 1.39
C LEU A 101 -20.14 18.01 1.27
N ASP A 102 -20.97 18.43 2.22
CA ASP A 102 -21.45 19.81 2.33
C ASP A 102 -20.35 20.84 2.63
N SER A 103 -19.19 20.38 3.12
CA SER A 103 -18.06 21.26 3.48
C SER A 103 -16.71 20.57 3.30
N THR A 104 -15.68 21.37 3.02
CA THR A 104 -14.31 20.88 2.86
C THR A 104 -13.67 20.59 4.23
N PRO A 105 -13.13 19.38 4.46
CA PRO A 105 -12.41 19.08 5.69
C PRO A 105 -11.18 19.98 5.87
N ALA A 106 -10.94 20.43 7.11
CA ALA A 106 -9.97 21.49 7.39
C ALA A 106 -8.50 21.11 7.18
N ASN A 107 -8.17 19.82 7.14
CA ASN A 107 -6.80 19.32 7.00
C ASN A 107 -6.77 17.85 6.57
N ALA A 108 -5.59 17.34 6.21
CA ALA A 108 -5.42 15.96 5.78
C ALA A 108 -5.92 14.90 6.79
N PRO A 109 -5.69 15.01 8.12
CA PRO A 109 -6.34 14.11 9.08
C PRO A 109 -7.87 14.08 8.99
N ALA A 110 -8.51 15.24 8.87
CA ALA A 110 -9.96 15.33 8.74
C ALA A 110 -10.47 14.75 7.41
N VAL A 111 -9.74 14.94 6.31
CA VAL A 111 -10.03 14.29 5.02
C VAL A 111 -10.00 12.76 5.18
N TRP A 112 -8.98 12.21 5.82
CA TRP A 112 -8.89 10.76 6.05
C TRP A 112 -9.98 10.22 6.96
N THR A 113 -10.44 10.99 7.95
CA THR A 113 -11.61 10.62 8.76
C THR A 113 -12.87 10.54 7.90
N ALA A 114 -13.11 11.54 7.04
CA ALA A 114 -14.27 11.54 6.14
C ALA A 114 -14.26 10.34 5.18
N VAL A 115 -13.09 9.99 4.62
CA VAL A 115 -12.92 8.78 3.80
C VAL A 115 -13.25 7.52 4.61
N ALA A 116 -12.73 7.40 5.83
CA ALA A 116 -12.97 6.23 6.68
C ALA A 116 -14.48 6.06 6.99
N ASP A 117 -15.17 7.16 7.31
CA ASP A 117 -16.60 7.15 7.62
C ASP A 117 -17.44 6.77 6.39
N ALA A 118 -17.10 7.32 5.22
CA ALA A 118 -17.77 6.99 3.96
C ALA A 118 -17.60 5.49 3.61
N VAL A 119 -16.37 4.98 3.66
CA VAL A 119 -16.10 3.55 3.36
C VAL A 119 -16.77 2.61 4.38
N ALA A 120 -16.92 3.03 5.63
CA ALA A 120 -17.58 2.21 6.65
C ALA A 120 -19.08 2.05 6.42
N THR A 121 -19.72 2.99 5.70
CA THR A 121 -21.18 3.11 5.64
C THR A 121 -21.79 2.97 4.25
N ARG A 122 -21.03 3.29 3.19
CA ARG A 122 -21.47 3.23 1.79
C ARG A 122 -21.07 1.91 1.13
N ASP A 123 -21.81 1.56 0.08
CA ASP A 123 -21.42 0.45 -0.79
C ASP A 123 -20.09 0.78 -1.48
N PRO A 124 -19.07 -0.09 -1.42
CA PRO A 124 -17.81 0.10 -2.12
C PRO A 124 -17.96 0.34 -3.62
N ASP A 125 -18.97 -0.27 -4.26
CA ASP A 125 -19.22 -0.11 -5.71
C ASP A 125 -19.61 1.36 -6.02
N GLU A 126 -20.39 2.01 -5.16
CA GLU A 126 -20.74 3.44 -5.30
C GLU A 126 -19.55 4.39 -5.10
N LEU A 127 -18.45 3.92 -4.49
CA LEU A 127 -17.27 4.72 -4.23
C LEU A 127 -16.23 4.62 -5.35
N VAL A 128 -16.36 3.66 -6.27
CA VAL A 128 -15.42 3.42 -7.38
C VAL A 128 -16.01 3.66 -8.77
N ASP A 129 -17.33 3.70 -8.89
CA ASP A 129 -18.07 3.99 -10.13
C ASP A 129 -18.26 5.50 -10.37
#